data_AF-A0A6J0VF73-F1
#
_entry.id   AF-A0A6J0VF73-F1
#
_cell.length_a   1.000
_cell.length_b   1.000
_cell.length_c   1.000
_cell.angle_alpha   90.00
_cell.angle_beta   90.00
_cell.angle_gamma   90.00
#
_symmetry.space_group_name_H-M   'P 1'
#
loop_
_entity.id
_entity.type
_entity.pdbx_description
1 polymer ?
#
loop_
_entity_poly.entity_id
_entity_poly.type
_entity_poly.pdbx_seq_one_letter_code
_entity_poly.pdbx_strand_id
1 'polypeptide(L)'
;MRDDSNVFEPLLDEEDLSRSKSMRKVFAKAVRKASFQEKLWEFLSQSSVALCPTFQKSVGYGVPCVTHKPSMTETDRPWVKRKMVILVISLSVLLELIFLCILLCFSYNPSTGPQDLPKEDGIKARKNMTAAVSVVPENLTLATLLAAETEEPQGGAMRNCLEKAVQEFSEEPSIVKKNTRMILQCNGTKREFLSGKGGNLIEVVWINEKVSYTLVHEAHPDVYLARLGRHPLPLNISSIQSVLQDVASHNGSEELRSCLRKALAELPWEPVIVQDNAKMVVSCGGTNLAFISGKGQTEINVYREDPHGEIQYAVKATGWAWFLRPLTRRKIN
;
A
#
# COMPACT_ATOMS: atom_id res chain seq x y z
N MET A 1 74.05 -16.64 -17.52
CA MET A 1 73.06 -16.61 -16.43
C MET A 1 71.69 -16.51 -17.09
N ARG A 2 70.94 -17.61 -17.02
CA ARG A 2 69.55 -17.71 -17.45
C ARG A 2 68.70 -17.42 -16.22
N ASP A 3 67.67 -16.60 -16.36
CA ASP A 3 66.55 -16.58 -15.43
C ASP A 3 65.28 -16.82 -16.23
N ASP A 4 64.76 -18.03 -16.04
CA ASP A 4 63.44 -18.48 -16.43
C ASP A 4 62.46 -18.03 -15.34
N SER A 5 61.37 -17.37 -15.72
CA SER A 5 60.25 -17.07 -14.82
C SER A 5 58.95 -17.46 -15.50
N ASN A 6 58.55 -18.68 -15.19
CA ASN A 6 57.24 -19.26 -15.45
C ASN A 6 56.12 -18.42 -14.83
N VAL A 7 55.08 -18.09 -15.60
CA VAL A 7 53.76 -17.73 -15.06
C VAL A 7 52.69 -18.44 -15.87
N PHE A 8 51.81 -19.10 -15.12
CA PHE A 8 50.82 -20.09 -15.51
C PHE A 8 49.71 -19.58 -16.45
N GLU A 9 49.42 -20.36 -17.48
CA GLU A 9 48.11 -20.42 -18.16
C GLU A 9 47.15 -21.29 -17.33
N PRO A 10 45.90 -20.87 -17.09
CA PRO A 10 44.87 -21.76 -16.60
C PRO A 10 44.13 -22.42 -17.78
N LEU A 11 44.33 -23.73 -17.91
CA LEU A 11 43.46 -24.66 -18.64
C LEU A 11 42.05 -24.62 -18.02
N LEU A 12 41.05 -24.22 -18.80
CA LEU A 12 39.64 -24.41 -18.48
C LEU A 12 39.17 -25.72 -19.11
N ASP A 13 38.83 -26.68 -18.24
CA ASP A 13 38.27 -27.98 -18.59
C ASP A 13 36.84 -27.85 -19.16
N GLU A 14 36.64 -28.35 -20.38
CA GLU A 14 35.33 -28.52 -21.02
C GLU A 14 34.66 -29.85 -20.60
N GLU A 15 34.21 -29.99 -19.34
CA GLU A 15 33.55 -31.24 -18.93
C GLU A 15 32.24 -31.13 -18.13
N ASP A 16 31.63 -29.93 -18.01
CA ASP A 16 30.39 -29.76 -17.22
C ASP A 16 29.09 -29.53 -18.01
N LEU A 17 29.11 -29.66 -19.35
CA LEU A 17 27.90 -29.41 -20.16
C LEU A 17 26.96 -30.62 -20.36
N SER A 18 27.28 -31.80 -19.82
CA SER A 18 26.53 -33.04 -20.10
C SER A 18 25.47 -33.42 -19.05
N ARG A 19 25.40 -32.73 -17.89
CA ARG A 19 24.46 -33.10 -16.80
C ARG A 19 23.10 -32.39 -16.81
N SER A 20 22.87 -31.45 -17.74
CA SER A 20 21.67 -30.59 -17.79
C SER A 20 20.47 -31.17 -18.58
N LYS A 21 20.62 -32.28 -19.31
CA LYS A 21 19.55 -32.83 -20.19
C LYS A 21 18.79 -34.05 -19.66
N SER A 22 19.13 -34.57 -18.48
CA SER A 22 18.52 -35.79 -17.91
C SER A 22 17.58 -35.54 -16.72
N MET A 23 16.86 -34.41 -16.71
CA MET A 23 15.81 -34.15 -15.71
C MET A 23 14.52 -33.55 -16.31
N ARG A 24 14.33 -33.71 -17.63
CA ARG A 24 13.04 -33.53 -18.31
C ARG A 24 12.48 -34.89 -18.69
N LYS A 25 11.88 -35.65 -17.76
CA LYS A 25 10.94 -36.74 -18.06
C LYS A 25 10.39 -37.49 -16.84
N VAL A 26 10.13 -36.85 -15.70
CA VAL A 26 9.27 -37.47 -14.67
C VAL A 26 8.47 -36.37 -13.99
N PHE A 27 7.18 -36.62 -13.75
CA PHE A 27 6.14 -35.73 -13.21
C PHE A 27 5.28 -34.95 -14.21
N ALA A 28 4.72 -35.69 -15.19
CA ALA A 28 3.34 -35.46 -15.61
C ALA A 28 2.42 -36.25 -14.67
N LYS A 29 1.91 -35.62 -13.60
CA LYS A 29 0.80 -36.16 -12.81
C LYS A 29 -0.22 -35.04 -12.60
N ALA A 30 -1.31 -35.15 -13.35
CA ALA A 30 -2.44 -34.23 -13.29
C ALA A 30 -3.07 -34.27 -11.90
N VAL A 31 -3.02 -33.14 -11.20
CA VAL A 31 -3.82 -32.88 -10.00
C VAL A 31 -4.85 -31.83 -10.39
N ARG A 32 -6.11 -32.26 -10.51
CA ARG A 32 -7.26 -31.35 -10.55
C ARG A 32 -7.29 -30.59 -9.23
N LYS A 33 -6.80 -29.35 -9.22
CA LYS A 33 -7.08 -28.39 -8.14
C LYS A 33 -8.42 -27.74 -8.42
N ALA A 34 -9.40 -28.08 -7.60
CA ALA A 34 -10.62 -27.31 -7.47
C ALA A 34 -10.28 -25.88 -7.02
N SER A 35 -10.94 -24.92 -7.67
CA SER A 35 -10.79 -23.48 -7.46
C SER A 35 -11.11 -23.08 -6.03
N PHE A 36 -10.18 -22.38 -5.37
CA PHE A 36 -10.32 -21.84 -4.02
C PHE A 36 -11.27 -20.63 -3.96
N GLN A 37 -11.77 -20.14 -5.11
CA GLN A 37 -12.66 -18.97 -5.16
C GLN A 37 -14.13 -19.27 -4.81
N GLU A 38 -14.59 -20.53 -4.87
CA GLU A 38 -16.00 -20.84 -4.56
C GLU A 38 -16.31 -20.88 -3.06
N LYS A 39 -15.33 -21.18 -2.19
CA LYS A 39 -15.57 -21.30 -0.74
C LYS A 39 -15.69 -19.99 0.02
N LEU A 40 -15.27 -18.86 -0.56
CA LEU A 40 -15.34 -17.56 0.11
C LEU A 40 -16.68 -16.83 -0.10
N TRP A 41 -17.48 -17.23 -1.10
CA TRP A 41 -18.77 -16.61 -1.38
C TRP A 41 -19.94 -17.21 -0.57
N GLU A 42 -19.86 -18.48 -0.14
CA GLU A 42 -20.92 -19.07 0.71
C GLU A 42 -20.99 -18.47 2.12
N PHE A 43 -19.88 -17.92 2.63
CA PHE A 43 -19.84 -17.39 4.01
C PHE A 43 -20.38 -15.95 4.16
N LEU A 44 -20.46 -15.19 3.06
CA LEU A 44 -20.87 -13.77 3.11
C LEU A 44 -22.34 -13.53 2.72
N SER A 45 -23.07 -14.55 2.26
CA SER A 45 -24.48 -14.42 1.85
C SER A 45 -25.53 -14.79 2.91
N GLN A 46 -25.15 -15.17 4.14
CA GLN A 46 -26.11 -15.63 5.17
C GLN A 46 -26.43 -14.62 6.29
N SER A 47 -26.08 -13.34 6.16
CA SER A 47 -26.41 -12.34 7.18
C SER A 47 -27.25 -11.18 6.64
N SER A 48 -28.49 -11.47 6.27
CA SER A 48 -29.56 -10.46 6.18
C SER A 48 -30.87 -10.99 6.78
N VAL A 49 -31.07 -10.63 8.05
CA VAL A 49 -32.31 -10.20 8.71
C VAL A 49 -33.65 -10.60 8.05
N ALA A 50 -34.40 -11.46 8.75
CA ALA A 50 -35.86 -11.39 8.79
C ALA A 50 -36.36 -11.72 10.21
N LEU A 51 -36.83 -10.69 10.89
CA LEU A 51 -37.62 -10.76 12.13
C LEU A 51 -39.06 -11.18 11.80
N CYS A 52 -39.54 -12.27 12.41
CA CYS A 52 -40.96 -12.47 12.76
C CYS A 52 -41.12 -13.66 13.71
N PRO A 53 -41.69 -13.48 14.91
CA PRO A 53 -42.05 -14.59 15.78
C PRO A 53 -43.53 -14.95 15.61
N THR A 54 -43.81 -16.17 15.16
CA THR A 54 -45.07 -16.85 15.43
C THR A 54 -44.76 -18.21 16.01
N PHE A 55 -44.83 -18.32 17.33
CA PHE A 55 -44.85 -19.62 18.02
C PHE A 55 -46.21 -19.76 18.69
N GLN A 56 -47.07 -20.58 18.10
CA GLN A 56 -48.32 -21.02 18.70
C GLN A 56 -48.39 -22.55 18.65
N LYS A 57 -48.63 -23.12 19.85
CA LYS A 57 -49.30 -24.40 20.19
C LYS A 57 -48.52 -25.73 20.25
N SER A 58 -48.80 -26.37 21.40
CA SER A 58 -48.68 -27.79 21.78
C SER A 58 -47.25 -28.28 21.96
N VAL A 59 -46.84 -28.86 23.09
CA VAL A 59 -47.43 -30.02 23.78
C VAL A 59 -47.21 -29.88 25.29
N GLY A 60 -48.22 -30.23 26.08
CA GLY A 60 -48.18 -30.18 27.54
C GLY A 60 -47.50 -31.39 28.17
N TYR A 61 -46.80 -31.16 29.27
CA TYR A 61 -46.76 -32.05 30.44
C TYR A 61 -46.63 -31.16 31.68
N GLY A 62 -47.52 -31.39 32.64
CA GLY A 62 -47.64 -30.60 33.86
C GLY A 62 -46.58 -30.92 34.90
N VAL A 63 -46.12 -29.87 35.60
CA VAL A 63 -45.41 -29.95 36.88
C VAL A 63 -45.86 -28.73 37.71
N PRO A 64 -46.12 -28.87 39.02
CA PRO A 64 -47.00 -27.97 39.76
C PRO A 64 -46.38 -26.62 40.12
N CYS A 65 -47.27 -25.63 40.19
CA CYS A 65 -47.01 -24.25 40.59
C CYS A 65 -46.62 -24.17 42.07
N VAL A 66 -45.51 -23.47 42.35
CA VAL A 66 -45.29 -22.82 43.65
C VAL A 66 -45.49 -21.33 43.45
N THR A 67 -46.68 -20.87 43.82
CA THR A 67 -47.07 -19.48 43.93
C THR A 67 -46.37 -18.86 45.14
N HIS A 68 -45.31 -18.08 44.90
CA HIS A 68 -44.87 -17.08 45.86
C HIS A 68 -45.21 -15.69 45.31
N LYS A 69 -46.24 -15.07 45.90
CA LYS A 69 -46.54 -13.64 45.78
C LYS A 69 -45.48 -12.86 46.57
N PRO A 70 -44.82 -11.86 45.98
CA PRO A 70 -44.40 -10.68 46.70
C PRO A 70 -45.30 -9.53 46.26
N SER A 71 -46.14 -9.05 47.17
CA SER A 71 -46.72 -7.72 47.05
C SER A 71 -45.58 -6.71 47.22
N MET A 72 -45.10 -6.12 46.12
CA MET A 72 -44.33 -4.88 46.19
C MET A 72 -45.19 -3.76 45.67
N THR A 73 -45.41 -2.81 46.57
CA THR A 73 -46.10 -1.54 46.40
C THR A 73 -45.48 -0.73 45.27
N GLU A 74 -46.36 -0.31 44.40
CA GLU A 74 -46.17 0.52 43.23
C GLU A 74 -46.01 1.99 43.64
N THR A 75 -44.81 2.40 44.04
CA THR A 75 -44.39 3.81 44.06
C THR A 75 -42.87 3.85 44.03
N ASP A 76 -42.28 3.68 42.84
CA ASP A 76 -40.98 4.24 42.43
C ASP A 76 -40.48 3.54 41.16
N ARG A 77 -41.08 3.88 40.01
CA ARG A 77 -40.51 3.57 38.69
C ARG A 77 -39.69 4.74 38.18
N PRO A 78 -38.60 4.46 37.45
CA PRO A 78 -37.32 5.09 37.68
C PRO A 78 -37.18 6.30 36.78
N TRP A 79 -36.94 7.44 37.42
CA TRP A 79 -36.66 8.75 36.81
C TRP A 79 -35.58 8.71 35.71
N VAL A 80 -34.73 7.67 35.72
CA VAL A 80 -33.65 7.43 34.76
C VAL A 80 -34.15 7.10 33.34
N LYS A 81 -35.29 6.40 33.19
CA LYS A 81 -35.78 6.00 31.87
C LYS A 81 -36.33 7.18 31.04
N ARG A 82 -36.93 8.17 31.70
CA ARG A 82 -37.42 9.39 31.02
C ARG A 82 -36.27 10.26 30.53
N LYS A 83 -35.18 10.37 31.31
CA LYS A 83 -33.99 11.12 30.89
C LYS A 83 -33.28 10.49 29.69
N MET A 84 -33.20 9.15 29.64
CA MET A 84 -32.66 8.45 28.47
C MET A 84 -33.46 8.73 27.19
N VAL A 85 -34.79 8.66 27.26
CA VAL A 85 -35.65 8.93 26.08
C VAL A 85 -35.50 10.37 25.59
N ILE A 86 -35.46 11.35 26.50
CA ILE A 86 -35.24 12.76 26.14
C ILE A 86 -33.87 12.95 25.45
N LEU A 87 -32.83 12.29 25.97
CA LEU A 87 -31.47 12.40 25.43
C LEU A 87 -31.38 11.81 24.01
N VAL A 88 -32.03 10.65 23.77
CA VAL A 88 -32.11 10.05 22.42
C VAL A 88 -32.85 10.95 21.44
N ILE A 89 -34.00 11.54 21.83
CA ILE A 89 -34.75 12.45 20.97
C ILE A 89 -33.91 13.70 20.65
N SER A 90 -33.21 14.26 21.64
CA SER A 90 -32.36 15.43 21.44
C SER A 90 -31.20 15.18 20.47
N LEU A 91 -30.55 14.02 20.55
CA LEU A 91 -29.48 13.62 19.63
C LEU A 91 -30.01 13.42 18.21
N SER A 92 -31.20 12.82 18.07
CA SER A 92 -31.83 12.62 16.75
C SER A 92 -32.11 13.96 16.07
N VAL A 93 -32.68 14.92 16.79
CA VAL A 93 -32.98 16.26 16.25
C VAL A 93 -31.69 17.01 15.88
N LEU A 94 -30.63 16.88 16.69
CA LEU A 94 -29.33 17.50 16.40
C LEU A 94 -28.70 16.92 15.12
N LEU A 95 -28.78 15.61 14.92
CA LEU A 95 -28.29 14.94 13.71
C LEU A 95 -29.01 15.42 12.45
N GLU A 96 -30.33 15.56 12.51
CA GLU A 96 -31.13 16.08 11.41
C GLU A 96 -30.76 17.54 11.07
N LEU A 97 -30.53 18.38 12.09
CA LEU A 97 -30.07 19.76 11.89
C LEU A 97 -28.67 19.82 11.25
N ILE A 98 -27.74 18.96 11.67
CA ILE A 98 -26.40 18.87 11.06
C ILE A 98 -26.51 18.45 9.59
N PHE A 99 -27.34 17.45 9.30
CA PHE A 99 -27.56 16.99 7.93
C PHE A 99 -28.16 18.09 7.05
N LEU A 100 -29.14 18.84 7.56
CA LEU A 100 -29.72 20.00 6.87
C LEU A 100 -28.67 21.09 6.59
N CYS A 101 -27.80 21.39 7.56
CA CYS A 101 -26.69 22.33 7.38
C CYS A 101 -25.71 21.89 6.28
N ILE A 102 -25.37 20.59 6.24
CA ILE A 102 -24.51 20.03 5.18
C ILE A 102 -25.16 20.20 3.81
N LEU A 103 -26.44 19.86 3.68
CA LEU A 103 -27.20 20.04 2.43
C LEU A 103 -27.26 21.50 2.00
N LEU A 104 -27.46 22.42 2.94
CA LEU A 104 -27.40 23.85 2.68
C LEU A 104 -26.01 24.29 2.20
N CYS A 105 -24.92 23.81 2.81
CA CYS A 105 -23.56 24.09 2.33
C CYS A 105 -23.30 23.58 0.90
N PHE A 106 -23.85 22.42 0.53
CA PHE A 106 -23.72 21.91 -0.84
C PHE A 106 -24.58 22.67 -1.86
N SER A 107 -25.75 23.14 -1.45
CA SER A 107 -26.64 23.92 -2.33
C SER A 107 -26.25 25.40 -2.41
N TYR A 108 -25.52 25.92 -1.42
CA TYR A 108 -24.98 27.28 -1.38
C TYR A 108 -23.52 27.34 -1.85
N ASN A 109 -23.14 26.53 -2.84
CA ASN A 109 -21.82 26.64 -3.46
C ASN A 109 -21.91 27.70 -4.59
N PRO A 110 -21.50 28.96 -4.35
CA PRO A 110 -21.72 30.05 -5.30
C PRO A 110 -20.54 30.09 -6.26
N SER A 111 -20.33 29.03 -7.04
CA SER A 111 -19.22 29.03 -8.00
C SER A 111 -19.36 27.98 -9.10
N THR A 112 -20.38 28.13 -9.93
CA THR A 112 -20.29 27.76 -11.35
C THR A 112 -20.99 28.83 -12.16
N GLY A 113 -20.30 29.96 -12.36
CA GLY A 113 -20.61 30.81 -13.51
C GLY A 113 -20.34 30.02 -14.79
N PRO A 114 -21.09 30.26 -15.88
CA PRO A 114 -20.83 29.62 -17.16
C PRO A 114 -19.42 29.99 -17.61
N GLN A 115 -18.52 29.01 -17.66
CA GLN A 115 -17.27 29.19 -18.39
C GLN A 115 -17.61 29.12 -19.88
N ASP A 116 -17.56 30.29 -20.52
CA ASP A 116 -17.47 30.38 -21.97
C ASP A 116 -16.26 29.58 -22.44
N LEU A 117 -16.53 28.45 -23.08
CA LEU A 117 -15.53 27.66 -23.81
C LEU A 117 -14.89 28.56 -24.89
N PRO A 118 -13.56 28.77 -24.84
CA PRO A 118 -12.85 29.31 -25.99
C PRO A 118 -12.85 28.22 -27.07
N LYS A 119 -13.40 28.56 -28.23
CA LYS A 119 -13.32 27.75 -29.44
C LYS A 119 -11.87 27.32 -29.68
N GLU A 120 -11.70 26.03 -29.95
CA GLU A 120 -10.50 25.44 -30.52
C GLU A 120 -10.19 26.11 -31.86
N ASP A 121 -9.35 27.14 -31.85
CA ASP A 121 -8.63 27.59 -33.02
C ASP A 121 -7.14 27.27 -32.85
N GLY A 122 -6.71 26.21 -33.54
CA GLY A 122 -5.35 26.11 -34.07
C GLY A 122 -4.23 25.80 -33.08
N ILE A 123 -4.08 24.52 -32.74
CA ILE A 123 -2.76 23.94 -32.40
C ILE A 123 -1.89 23.99 -33.66
N LYS A 124 -1.32 25.15 -33.96
CA LYS A 124 -0.36 25.32 -35.06
C LYS A 124 0.64 26.45 -34.79
N ALA A 125 1.16 26.55 -33.57
CA ALA A 125 2.33 27.40 -33.31
C ALA A 125 3.03 27.05 -31.99
N ARG A 126 3.81 25.96 -31.97
CA ARG A 126 4.93 25.86 -31.01
C ARG A 126 6.08 25.01 -31.57
N LYS A 127 6.50 25.33 -32.79
CA LYS A 127 7.89 25.15 -33.22
C LYS A 127 8.54 26.52 -33.08
N ASN A 128 9.73 26.56 -32.49
CA ASN A 128 10.62 27.73 -32.33
C ASN A 128 10.60 28.40 -30.95
N MET A 129 10.50 27.62 -29.86
CA MET A 129 11.24 27.98 -28.64
C MET A 129 12.61 27.32 -28.75
N THR A 130 13.54 28.06 -29.35
CA THR A 130 14.97 27.75 -29.34
C THR A 130 15.50 28.01 -27.93
N ALA A 131 15.00 27.25 -26.95
CA ALA A 131 15.67 27.14 -25.67
C ALA A 131 17.04 26.53 -25.97
N ALA A 132 18.11 27.17 -25.51
CA ALA A 132 19.46 26.63 -25.57
C ALA A 132 19.49 25.34 -24.74
N VAL A 133 19.13 24.23 -25.38
CA VAL A 133 19.30 22.89 -24.81
C VAL A 133 20.80 22.70 -24.74
N SER A 134 21.35 22.65 -23.53
CA SER A 134 22.70 22.14 -23.33
C SER A 134 22.76 20.77 -24.00
N VAL A 135 23.55 20.68 -25.07
CA VAL A 135 23.61 19.49 -25.95
C VAL A 135 24.19 18.28 -25.20
N VAL A 136 24.83 18.52 -24.05
CA VAL A 136 25.45 17.51 -23.20
C VAL A 136 24.71 17.45 -21.86
N PRO A 137 24.12 16.28 -21.51
CA PRO A 137 23.53 16.08 -20.19
C PRO A 137 24.56 16.25 -19.07
N GLU A 138 24.17 16.87 -17.97
CA GLU A 138 25.00 16.97 -16.78
C GLU A 138 25.07 15.62 -16.05
N ASN A 139 26.14 15.36 -15.29
CA ASN A 139 26.20 14.14 -14.48
C ASN A 139 25.13 14.19 -13.38
N LEU A 140 24.33 13.14 -13.22
CA LEU A 140 23.29 13.06 -12.19
C LEU A 140 23.87 12.56 -10.87
N THR A 141 24.15 13.50 -9.98
CA THR A 141 24.56 13.26 -8.59
C THR A 141 23.84 14.24 -7.68
N LEU A 142 23.72 13.95 -6.38
CA LEU A 142 23.13 14.92 -5.44
C LEU A 142 23.92 16.23 -5.40
N ALA A 143 25.25 16.17 -5.52
CA ALA A 143 26.11 17.35 -5.53
C ALA A 143 25.85 18.25 -6.75
N THR A 144 25.69 17.66 -7.94
CA THR A 144 25.40 18.42 -9.16
C THR A 144 23.98 19.00 -9.14
N LEU A 145 22.99 18.28 -8.61
CA LEU A 145 21.64 18.83 -8.42
C LEU A 145 21.64 20.02 -7.45
N LEU A 146 22.36 19.92 -6.32
CA LEU A 146 22.50 21.02 -5.34
C LEU A 146 23.25 22.23 -5.89
N ALA A 147 24.31 22.00 -6.68
CA ALA A 147 25.03 23.07 -7.36
C ALA A 147 24.10 23.80 -8.34
N ALA A 148 23.39 23.05 -9.18
CA ALA A 148 22.41 23.58 -10.11
C ALA A 148 21.29 24.37 -9.38
N GLU A 149 20.81 23.88 -8.23
CA GLU A 149 19.82 24.58 -7.41
C GLU A 149 20.33 25.93 -6.90
N THR A 150 21.60 25.98 -6.48
CA THR A 150 22.24 27.17 -5.92
C THR A 150 22.44 28.27 -6.98
N GLU A 151 22.66 27.87 -8.24
CA GLU A 151 22.80 28.77 -9.38
C GLU A 151 21.48 29.42 -9.83
N GLU A 152 20.34 28.79 -9.52
CA GLU A 152 19.03 29.32 -9.94
C GLU A 152 18.55 30.47 -9.03
N PRO A 153 17.93 31.51 -9.62
CA PRO A 153 17.40 32.65 -8.87
C PRO A 153 16.36 32.18 -7.83
N GLN A 154 16.35 32.85 -6.67
CA GLN A 154 15.40 32.54 -5.61
C GLN A 154 13.95 32.71 -6.09
N GLY A 155 13.09 31.77 -5.70
CA GLY A 155 11.66 31.78 -6.04
C GLY A 155 11.31 31.39 -7.49
N GLY A 156 12.30 31.00 -8.30
CA GLY A 156 12.05 30.54 -9.67
C GLY A 156 11.45 29.13 -9.74
N ALA A 157 10.59 28.87 -10.73
CA ALA A 157 10.01 27.54 -10.96
C ALA A 157 11.08 26.44 -11.16
N MET A 158 12.20 26.75 -11.81
CA MET A 158 13.31 25.81 -11.98
C MET A 158 13.98 25.48 -10.64
N ARG A 159 14.19 26.48 -9.78
CA ARG A 159 14.73 26.26 -8.43
C ARG A 159 13.85 25.32 -7.62
N ASN A 160 12.54 25.55 -7.62
CA ASN A 160 11.60 24.67 -6.92
C ASN A 160 11.62 23.23 -7.49
N CYS A 161 11.80 23.09 -8.81
CA CYS A 161 11.97 21.77 -9.42
C CYS A 161 13.26 21.08 -8.99
N LEU A 162 14.37 21.80 -8.92
CA LEU A 162 15.65 21.28 -8.44
C LEU A 162 15.58 20.90 -6.96
N GLU A 163 14.97 21.74 -6.12
CA GLU A 163 14.74 21.44 -4.70
C GLU A 163 13.94 20.13 -4.55
N LYS A 164 12.84 19.99 -5.28
CA LYS A 164 12.04 18.76 -5.28
C LYS A 164 12.83 17.56 -5.81
N ALA A 165 13.61 17.75 -6.87
CA ALA A 165 14.47 16.71 -7.43
C ALA A 165 15.53 16.25 -6.42
N VAL A 166 16.20 17.17 -5.73
CA VAL A 166 17.18 16.86 -4.67
C VAL A 166 16.51 16.05 -3.57
N GLN A 167 15.37 16.52 -3.05
CA GLN A 167 14.62 15.85 -1.99
C GLN A 167 14.25 14.42 -2.40
N GLU A 168 13.52 14.26 -3.50
CA GLU A 168 12.98 12.96 -3.92
C GLU A 168 14.08 12.01 -4.41
N PHE A 169 15.06 12.52 -5.15
CA PHE A 169 16.18 11.71 -5.62
C PHE A 169 17.07 11.24 -4.48
N SER A 170 17.20 12.01 -3.39
CA SER A 170 17.98 11.58 -2.21
C SER A 170 17.41 10.33 -1.56
N GLU A 171 16.11 10.09 -1.67
CA GLU A 171 15.41 8.94 -1.12
C GLU A 171 15.28 7.76 -2.12
N GLU A 172 15.60 7.96 -3.40
CA GLU A 172 15.53 6.88 -4.39
C GLU A 172 16.52 5.74 -4.06
N PRO A 173 16.16 4.48 -4.34
CA PRO A 173 17.04 3.35 -4.10
C PRO A 173 18.26 3.40 -5.02
N SER A 174 19.36 2.76 -4.59
CA SER A 174 20.64 2.81 -5.30
C SER A 174 20.55 2.26 -6.74
N ILE A 175 19.68 1.28 -6.98
CA ILE A 175 19.44 0.70 -8.31
C ILE A 175 18.87 1.72 -9.30
N VAL A 176 18.04 2.67 -8.83
CA VAL A 176 17.56 3.79 -9.62
C VAL A 176 18.73 4.74 -9.86
N LYS A 177 19.33 5.26 -8.78
CA LYS A 177 20.37 6.31 -8.82
C LYS A 177 21.54 6.00 -9.77
N LYS A 178 21.97 4.73 -9.88
CA LYS A 178 23.12 4.31 -10.68
C LYS A 178 22.88 4.27 -12.21
N ASN A 179 21.62 4.29 -12.66
CA ASN A 179 21.29 4.17 -14.08
C ASN A 179 20.04 4.99 -14.43
N THR A 180 20.08 6.29 -14.13
CA THR A 180 18.92 7.18 -14.29
C THR A 180 19.24 8.34 -15.22
N ARG A 181 18.29 8.65 -16.10
CA ARG A 181 18.17 9.90 -16.81
C ARG A 181 17.07 10.70 -16.13
N MET A 182 17.37 11.92 -15.71
CA MET A 182 16.42 12.83 -15.09
C MET A 182 16.20 14.04 -15.99
N ILE A 183 14.95 14.35 -16.28
CA ILE A 183 14.56 15.50 -17.10
C ILE A 183 13.72 16.45 -16.26
N LEU A 184 14.20 17.69 -16.11
CA LEU A 184 13.45 18.78 -15.49
C LEU A 184 12.83 19.63 -16.58
N GLN A 185 11.51 19.79 -16.58
CA GLN A 185 10.78 20.68 -17.50
C GLN A 185 9.96 21.67 -16.68
N CYS A 186 10.53 22.86 -16.46
CA CYS A 186 9.97 23.84 -15.53
C CYS A 186 9.97 25.23 -16.16
N ASN A 187 8.76 25.80 -16.28
CA ASN A 187 8.50 27.12 -16.87
C ASN A 187 9.13 27.35 -18.26
N GLY A 188 9.02 26.35 -19.14
CA GLY A 188 9.58 26.40 -20.50
C GLY A 188 11.08 26.16 -20.60
N THR A 189 11.79 26.04 -19.47
CA THR A 189 13.19 25.63 -19.42
C THR A 189 13.30 24.12 -19.24
N LYS A 190 14.24 23.50 -19.96
CA LYS A 190 14.55 22.08 -19.84
C LYS A 190 15.99 21.89 -19.36
N ARG A 191 16.18 21.08 -18.33
CA ARG A 191 17.49 20.59 -17.89
C ARG A 191 17.50 19.07 -17.89
N GLU A 192 18.67 18.50 -18.15
CA GLU A 192 18.83 17.05 -18.25
C GLU A 192 20.08 16.61 -17.49
N PHE A 193 19.88 15.60 -16.65
CA PHE A 193 20.92 14.97 -15.87
C PHE A 193 20.98 13.48 -16.20
N LEU A 194 22.17 12.90 -16.22
CA LEU A 194 22.40 11.52 -16.60
C LEU A 194 23.37 10.83 -15.63
N SER A 195 22.97 9.66 -15.13
CA SER A 195 23.79 8.74 -14.35
C SER A 195 23.81 7.38 -15.03
N GLY A 196 25.00 6.80 -15.17
CA GLY A 196 25.20 5.53 -15.84
C GLY A 196 24.78 5.58 -17.31
N LYS A 197 23.92 4.65 -17.73
CA LYS A 197 23.39 4.57 -19.11
C LYS A 197 22.03 5.25 -19.28
N GLY A 198 21.45 5.78 -18.20
CA GLY A 198 20.13 6.41 -18.23
C GLY A 198 18.96 5.47 -18.53
N GLY A 199 19.05 4.20 -18.13
CA GLY A 199 17.99 3.22 -18.40
C GLY A 199 16.66 3.54 -17.71
N ASN A 200 16.69 4.15 -16.52
CA ASN A 200 15.50 4.62 -15.82
C ASN A 200 15.23 6.08 -16.19
N LEU A 201 13.97 6.46 -16.42
CA LEU A 201 13.60 7.85 -16.77
C LEU A 201 12.78 8.50 -15.66
N ILE A 202 13.35 9.53 -15.04
CA ILE A 202 12.66 10.38 -14.08
C ILE A 202 12.31 11.71 -14.75
N GLU A 203 11.07 12.14 -14.62
CA GLU A 203 10.62 13.45 -15.05
C GLU A 203 10.20 14.29 -13.85
N VAL A 204 10.67 15.53 -13.83
CA VAL A 204 10.30 16.53 -12.84
C VAL A 204 9.69 17.70 -13.58
N VAL A 205 8.39 17.93 -13.38
CA VAL A 205 7.61 18.87 -14.18
C VAL A 205 6.91 19.89 -13.31
N TRP A 206 6.88 21.14 -13.76
CA TRP A 206 6.12 22.22 -13.12
C TRP A 206 4.75 22.38 -13.78
N ILE A 207 3.67 22.04 -13.07
CA ILE A 207 2.30 22.09 -13.58
C ILE A 207 1.40 22.75 -12.52
N ASN A 208 0.65 23.79 -12.89
CA ASN A 208 -0.29 24.49 -12.01
C ASN A 208 0.34 24.90 -10.66
N GLU A 209 1.51 25.55 -10.73
CA GLU A 209 2.27 26.02 -9.56
C GLU A 209 2.76 24.90 -8.61
N LYS A 210 2.71 23.65 -9.07
CA LYS A 210 3.14 22.48 -8.32
C LYS A 210 4.20 21.70 -9.10
N VAL A 211 5.22 21.24 -8.39
CA VAL A 211 6.22 20.32 -8.93
C VAL A 211 5.71 18.89 -8.78
N SER A 212 5.72 18.14 -9.89
CA SER A 212 5.50 16.70 -9.91
C SER A 212 6.83 15.99 -10.16
N TYR A 213 7.10 14.92 -9.42
CA TYR A 213 8.27 14.06 -9.59
C TYR A 213 7.76 12.64 -9.90
N THR A 214 8.10 12.12 -11.07
CA THR A 214 7.56 10.85 -11.57
C THR A 214 8.65 10.02 -12.22
N LEU A 215 8.70 8.72 -11.89
CA LEU A 215 9.47 7.75 -12.67
C LEU A 215 8.58 7.28 -13.82
N VAL A 216 8.94 7.66 -15.03
CA VAL A 216 8.16 7.41 -16.25
C VAL A 216 8.54 6.09 -16.88
N HIS A 217 9.80 5.67 -16.75
CA HIS A 217 10.29 4.41 -17.30
C HIS A 217 11.22 3.70 -16.33
N GLU A 218 11.01 2.39 -16.21
CA GLU A 218 11.79 1.47 -15.39
C GLU A 218 12.51 0.47 -16.30
N ALA A 219 13.83 0.43 -16.21
CA ALA A 219 14.63 -0.45 -17.05
C ALA A 219 14.54 -1.94 -16.66
N HIS A 220 14.25 -2.21 -15.38
CA HIS A 220 14.26 -3.56 -14.83
C HIS A 220 13.19 -3.71 -13.74
N PRO A 221 12.52 -4.88 -13.61
CA PRO A 221 11.50 -5.09 -12.58
C PRO A 221 11.99 -4.89 -11.13
N ASP A 222 13.28 -5.11 -10.86
CA ASP A 222 13.86 -4.84 -9.54
C ASP A 222 13.80 -3.37 -9.14
N VAL A 223 13.74 -2.46 -10.11
CA VAL A 223 13.57 -1.02 -9.86
C VAL A 223 12.21 -0.75 -9.23
N TYR A 224 11.17 -1.31 -9.83
CA TYR A 224 9.81 -1.23 -9.31
C TYR A 224 9.74 -1.73 -7.86
N LEU A 225 10.27 -2.93 -7.63
CA LEU A 225 10.26 -3.58 -6.31
C LEU A 225 11.04 -2.78 -5.26
N ALA A 226 12.20 -2.23 -5.63
CA ALA A 226 12.98 -1.40 -4.73
C ALA A 226 12.24 -0.11 -4.34
N ARG A 227 11.44 0.46 -5.26
CA ARG A 227 10.66 1.68 -5.00
C ARG A 227 9.38 1.41 -4.22
N LEU A 228 8.77 0.24 -4.37
CA LEU A 228 7.62 -0.17 -3.53
C LEU A 228 7.95 -0.12 -2.03
N GLY A 229 9.19 -0.42 -1.65
CA GLY A 229 9.65 -0.36 -0.26
C GLY A 229 9.94 1.05 0.28
N ARG A 230 9.89 2.10 -0.56
CA ARG A 230 10.30 3.46 -0.17
C ARG A 230 9.32 4.13 0.78
N HIS A 231 8.02 3.94 0.54
CA HIS A 231 6.98 4.59 1.34
C HIS A 231 6.07 3.55 2.00
N PRO A 232 5.65 3.78 3.25
CA PRO A 232 4.62 2.97 3.86
C PRO A 232 3.33 3.01 3.02
N LEU A 233 2.83 1.84 2.70
CA LEU A 233 1.56 1.64 2.01
C LEU A 233 0.41 1.58 3.04
N PRO A 234 -0.85 1.81 2.65
CA PRO A 234 -1.97 1.63 3.57
C PRO A 234 -2.08 0.17 4.05
N LEU A 235 -2.20 -0.06 5.36
CA LEU A 235 -2.40 -1.41 5.92
C LEU A 235 -3.88 -1.79 5.84
N ASN A 236 -4.25 -2.44 4.75
CA ASN A 236 -5.54 -3.11 4.55
C ASN A 236 -5.37 -4.27 3.57
N ILE A 237 -6.36 -5.17 3.52
CA ILE A 237 -6.32 -6.38 2.69
C ILE A 237 -6.16 -6.05 1.20
N SER A 238 -6.88 -5.06 0.69
CA SER A 238 -6.79 -4.66 -0.72
C SER A 238 -5.40 -4.16 -1.11
N SER A 239 -4.74 -3.37 -0.26
CA SER A 239 -3.40 -2.84 -0.52
C SER A 239 -2.35 -3.96 -0.51
N ILE A 240 -2.41 -4.90 0.44
CA ILE A 240 -1.50 -6.05 0.45
C ILE A 240 -1.74 -6.94 -0.78
N GLN A 241 -3.01 -7.14 -1.17
CA GLN A 241 -3.35 -7.93 -2.35
C GLN A 241 -2.89 -7.27 -3.67
N SER A 242 -3.04 -5.95 -3.80
CA SER A 242 -2.55 -5.20 -4.96
C SER A 242 -1.04 -5.40 -5.10
N VAL A 243 -0.30 -5.21 -4.01
CA VAL A 243 1.16 -5.40 -4.01
C VAL A 243 1.55 -6.84 -4.34
N LEU A 244 0.80 -7.84 -3.85
CA LEU A 244 1.03 -9.24 -4.23
C LEU A 244 0.84 -9.48 -5.73
N GLN A 245 -0.16 -8.83 -6.35
CA GLN A 245 -0.39 -8.89 -7.80
C GLN A 245 0.74 -8.18 -8.56
N ASP A 246 1.17 -7.02 -8.09
CA ASP A 246 2.25 -6.24 -8.70
C ASP A 246 3.59 -6.98 -8.63
N VAL A 247 3.92 -7.57 -7.49
CA VAL A 247 5.11 -8.43 -7.33
C VAL A 247 5.02 -9.64 -8.27
N ALA A 248 3.83 -10.20 -8.49
CA ALA A 248 3.67 -11.33 -9.40
C ALA A 248 3.81 -10.94 -10.88
N SER A 249 3.38 -9.74 -11.28
CA SER A 249 3.51 -9.25 -12.66
C SER A 249 4.94 -8.81 -13.01
N HIS A 250 5.72 -8.38 -12.01
CA HIS A 250 7.08 -7.89 -12.15
C HIS A 250 8.16 -8.94 -11.81
N ASN A 251 7.86 -10.24 -11.95
CA ASN A 251 8.79 -11.34 -11.64
C ASN A 251 9.47 -11.22 -10.26
N GLY A 252 8.77 -10.66 -9.28
CA GLY A 252 9.29 -10.53 -7.92
C GLY A 252 9.48 -11.89 -7.24
N SER A 253 10.32 -11.89 -6.20
CA SER A 253 10.75 -13.14 -5.58
C SER A 253 9.57 -13.95 -5.02
N GLU A 254 9.61 -15.28 -5.22
CA GLU A 254 8.57 -16.16 -4.68
C GLU A 254 8.51 -16.14 -3.15
N GLU A 255 9.64 -15.81 -2.52
CA GLU A 255 9.74 -15.60 -1.09
C GLU A 255 8.90 -14.41 -0.62
N LEU A 256 9.04 -13.25 -1.27
CA LEU A 256 8.23 -12.06 -0.97
C LEU A 256 6.74 -12.33 -1.19
N ARG A 257 6.40 -13.00 -2.30
CA ARG A 257 5.01 -13.40 -2.59
C ARG A 257 4.45 -14.30 -1.50
N SER A 258 5.24 -15.26 -1.01
CA SER A 258 4.83 -16.15 0.06
C SER A 258 4.61 -15.40 1.38
N CYS A 259 5.44 -14.40 1.69
CA CYS A 259 5.27 -13.57 2.88
C CYS A 259 4.03 -12.67 2.80
N LEU A 260 3.76 -12.07 1.64
CA LEU A 260 2.52 -11.32 1.41
C LEU A 260 1.28 -12.22 1.54
N ARG A 261 1.31 -13.46 1.03
CA ARG A 261 0.22 -14.43 1.24
C ARG A 261 0.04 -14.78 2.72
N LYS A 262 1.13 -14.95 3.48
CA LYS A 262 1.07 -15.18 4.93
C LYS A 262 0.45 -13.98 5.65
N ALA A 263 0.82 -12.75 5.27
CA ALA A 263 0.24 -11.53 5.80
C ALA A 263 -1.28 -11.47 5.54
N LEU A 264 -1.72 -11.75 4.30
CA LEU A 264 -3.14 -11.81 3.93
C LEU A 264 -3.91 -12.88 4.71
N ALA A 265 -3.29 -14.03 4.98
CA ALA A 265 -3.93 -15.12 5.70
C ALA A 265 -4.08 -14.86 7.19
N GLU A 266 -3.15 -14.14 7.82
CA GLU A 266 -3.10 -13.94 9.27
C GLU A 266 -3.70 -12.60 9.73
N LEU A 267 -3.59 -11.53 8.93
CA LEU A 267 -4.08 -10.19 9.31
C LEU A 267 -5.59 -10.15 9.67
N PRO A 268 -6.50 -10.82 8.92
CA PRO A 268 -7.93 -10.84 9.27
C PRO A 268 -8.23 -11.41 10.65
N TRP A 269 -7.31 -12.21 11.22
CA TRP A 269 -7.48 -12.83 12.53
C TRP A 269 -6.97 -11.97 13.68
N GLU A 270 -6.30 -10.87 13.40
CA GLU A 270 -5.90 -9.93 14.43
C GLU A 270 -7.09 -9.07 14.89
N PRO A 271 -7.17 -8.69 16.17
CA PRO A 271 -8.21 -7.79 16.66
C PRO A 271 -8.27 -6.49 15.83
N VAL A 272 -9.47 -5.92 15.65
CA VAL A 272 -9.66 -4.63 14.95
C VAL A 272 -8.77 -3.53 15.56
N ILE A 273 -8.65 -3.47 16.88
CA ILE A 273 -7.78 -2.51 17.58
C ILE A 273 -6.28 -2.65 17.21
N VAL A 274 -5.84 -3.85 16.83
CA VAL A 274 -4.49 -4.07 16.29
C VAL A 274 -4.42 -3.57 14.86
N GLN A 275 -5.38 -3.97 14.02
CA GLN A 275 -5.40 -3.61 12.60
C GLN A 275 -5.44 -2.08 12.37
N ASP A 276 -6.23 -1.35 13.17
CA ASP A 276 -6.46 0.10 13.01
C ASP A 276 -5.29 0.99 13.48
N ASN A 277 -4.27 0.42 14.12
CA ASN A 277 -3.14 1.17 14.65
C ASN A 277 -1.82 0.38 14.55
N ALA A 278 -1.63 -0.36 13.46
CA ALA A 278 -0.47 -1.19 13.22
C ALA A 278 0.45 -0.65 12.13
N LYS A 279 1.75 -0.90 12.32
CA LYS A 279 2.77 -0.86 11.28
C LYS A 279 3.19 -2.31 11.01
N MET A 280 2.87 -2.80 9.82
CA MET A 280 3.32 -4.11 9.34
C MET A 280 4.57 -3.96 8.49
N VAL A 281 5.59 -4.76 8.75
CA VAL A 281 6.80 -4.86 7.93
C VAL A 281 6.90 -6.29 7.38
N VAL A 282 6.98 -6.40 6.05
CA VAL A 282 7.18 -7.67 5.34
C VAL A 282 8.62 -7.70 4.83
N SER A 283 9.44 -8.58 5.38
CA SER A 283 10.88 -8.67 5.15
C SER A 283 11.26 -10.04 4.61
N CYS A 284 11.21 -10.20 3.28
CA CYS A 284 11.48 -11.48 2.61
C CYS A 284 12.13 -11.24 1.24
N GLY A 285 13.04 -12.14 0.84
CA GLY A 285 13.72 -12.06 -0.46
C GLY A 285 14.51 -10.77 -0.66
N GLY A 286 15.16 -10.26 0.40
CA GLY A 286 15.99 -9.05 0.36
C GLY A 286 15.21 -7.72 0.22
N THR A 287 13.88 -7.75 0.22
CA THR A 287 13.03 -6.57 0.10
C THR A 287 12.24 -6.36 1.39
N ASN A 288 12.10 -5.10 1.78
CA ASN A 288 11.28 -4.68 2.92
C ASN A 288 10.12 -3.84 2.42
N LEU A 289 8.89 -4.27 2.73
CA LEU A 289 7.68 -3.51 2.46
C LEU A 289 7.05 -3.11 3.79
N ALA A 290 6.69 -1.84 3.93
CA ALA A 290 6.00 -1.33 5.10
C ALA A 290 4.55 -1.03 4.74
N PHE A 291 3.62 -1.44 5.60
CA PHE A 291 2.23 -1.06 5.56
C PHE A 291 1.86 -0.38 6.89
N ILE A 292 1.06 0.67 6.86
CA ILE A 292 0.69 1.42 8.06
C ILE A 292 -0.81 1.72 8.11
N SER A 293 -1.38 1.60 9.30
CA SER A 293 -2.72 2.05 9.66
C SER A 293 -2.66 2.87 10.95
N GLY A 294 -3.49 3.90 11.04
CA GLY A 294 -3.53 4.82 12.18
C GLY A 294 -2.16 5.44 12.49
N LYS A 295 -1.72 5.34 13.75
CA LYS A 295 -0.43 5.86 14.21
C LYS A 295 0.71 4.82 14.14
N GLY A 296 0.40 3.58 13.74
CA GLY A 296 1.40 2.51 13.62
C GLY A 296 2.07 2.09 14.94
N GLN A 297 1.37 2.16 16.07
CA GLN A 297 1.95 1.85 17.38
C GLN A 297 2.11 0.35 17.65
N THR A 298 1.34 -0.50 16.98
CA THR A 298 1.49 -1.96 17.06
C THR A 298 2.39 -2.44 15.93
N GLU A 299 3.45 -3.18 16.24
CA GLU A 299 4.34 -3.72 15.19
C GLU A 299 3.89 -5.11 14.78
N ILE A 300 3.76 -5.34 13.48
CA ILE A 300 3.53 -6.65 12.88
C ILE A 300 4.73 -6.94 11.97
N ASN A 301 5.41 -8.06 12.16
CA ASN A 301 6.55 -8.45 11.34
C ASN A 301 6.23 -9.78 10.64
N VAL A 302 6.38 -9.79 9.33
CA VAL A 302 6.22 -10.98 8.49
C VAL A 302 7.54 -11.25 7.81
N TYR A 303 8.22 -12.32 8.21
CA TYR A 303 9.59 -12.57 7.79
C TYR A 303 9.87 -14.07 7.74
N ARG A 304 10.98 -14.42 7.10
CA ARG A 304 11.54 -15.76 7.09
C ARG A 304 12.93 -15.68 7.72
N GLU A 305 13.15 -16.45 8.79
CA GLU A 305 14.42 -16.44 9.53
C GLU A 305 15.50 -17.26 8.79
N ASP A 306 15.13 -18.47 8.33
CA ASP A 306 15.99 -19.35 7.56
C ASP A 306 15.51 -19.48 6.11
N PRO A 307 16.39 -19.57 5.09
CA PRO A 307 15.98 -19.70 3.68
C PRO A 307 15.00 -20.84 3.39
N HIS A 308 15.08 -21.92 4.18
CA HIS A 308 14.21 -23.10 4.10
C HIS A 308 13.17 -23.17 5.25
N GLY A 309 13.14 -22.18 6.13
CA GLY A 309 12.24 -22.12 7.28
C GLY A 309 10.82 -21.68 6.93
N GLU A 310 9.93 -21.82 7.90
CA GLU A 310 8.57 -21.31 7.79
C GLU A 310 8.53 -19.79 7.89
N ILE A 311 7.56 -19.19 7.19
CA ILE A 311 7.31 -17.75 7.28
C ILE A 311 6.60 -17.46 8.59
N GLN A 312 7.22 -16.60 9.39
CA GLN A 312 6.72 -16.16 10.68
C GLN A 312 5.79 -14.96 10.53
N TYR A 313 4.77 -14.90 11.39
CA TYR A 313 3.89 -13.75 11.55
C TYR A 313 3.90 -13.36 13.03
N ALA A 314 4.72 -12.37 13.37
CA ALA A 314 4.96 -11.93 14.73
C ALA A 314 4.27 -10.59 14.98
N VAL A 315 3.55 -10.46 16.10
CA VAL A 315 2.90 -9.21 16.50
C VAL A 315 3.45 -8.79 17.85
N LYS A 316 3.95 -7.57 17.92
CA LYS A 316 4.35 -6.89 19.15
C LYS A 316 3.31 -5.81 19.45
N ALA A 317 2.30 -6.18 20.22
CA ALA A 317 1.28 -5.28 20.70
C ALA A 317 1.58 -4.83 22.13
N THR A 318 1.15 -3.61 22.49
CA THR A 318 1.24 -3.06 23.84
C THR A 318 -0.15 -2.73 24.38
N GLY A 319 -0.29 -2.63 25.71
CA GLY A 319 -1.55 -2.25 26.36
C GLY A 319 -2.72 -3.21 26.08
N TRP A 320 -3.92 -2.66 25.89
CA TRP A 320 -5.15 -3.43 25.67
C TRP A 320 -5.10 -4.37 24.46
N ALA A 321 -4.36 -3.99 23.41
CA ALA A 321 -4.21 -4.81 22.21
C ALA A 321 -3.52 -6.16 22.52
N TRP A 322 -2.57 -6.18 23.46
CA TRP A 322 -1.92 -7.41 23.90
C TRP A 322 -2.90 -8.33 24.66
N PHE A 323 -3.72 -7.75 25.56
CA PHE A 323 -4.69 -8.52 26.35
C PHE A 323 -5.82 -9.12 25.50
N LEU A 324 -6.29 -8.41 24.47
CA LEU A 324 -7.43 -8.87 23.65
C LEU A 324 -7.05 -9.96 22.65
N ARG A 325 -5.78 -10.01 22.21
CA ARG A 325 -5.34 -10.89 21.12
C ARG A 325 -5.56 -12.39 21.40
N PRO A 326 -5.24 -12.96 22.58
CA PRO A 326 -5.51 -14.37 22.87
C PRO A 326 -7.00 -14.71 22.89
N LEU A 327 -7.87 -13.73 23.18
CA LEU A 327 -9.31 -13.94 23.28
C LEU A 327 -9.97 -14.02 21.90
N THR A 328 -9.48 -13.26 20.93
CA THR A 328 -10.05 -13.19 19.58
C THR A 328 -9.43 -14.19 18.61
N ARG A 329 -8.16 -14.58 18.80
CA ARG A 329 -7.42 -15.45 17.87
C ARG A 329 -7.70 -16.95 18.06
N ARG A 330 -8.89 -17.33 18.55
CA ARG A 330 -9.31 -18.74 18.52
C ARG A 330 -9.60 -19.13 17.08
N LYS A 331 -8.63 -19.78 16.42
CA LYS A 331 -8.90 -20.54 15.20
C LYS A 331 -9.93 -21.60 15.58
N ILE A 332 -11.16 -21.44 15.10
CA ILE A 332 -12.14 -22.51 15.12
C ILE A 332 -11.61 -23.53 14.11
N ASN A 333 -10.87 -24.51 14.62
CA ASN A 333 -10.42 -25.68 13.84
C ASN A 333 -11.58 -26.65 13.65
#